data_AF-A0A2V7N3U7-F1
#
_entry.id   AF-A0A2V7N3U7-F1
#
_cell.length_a   1.000
_cell.length_b   1.000
_cell.length_c   1.000
_cell.angle_alpha   90.00
_cell.angle_beta   90.00
_cell.angle_gamma   90.00
#
_symmetry.space_group_name_H-M   'P 1'
#
loop_
_entity.id
_entity.type
_entity.pdbx_description
1 polymer ?
#
loop_
_entity_poly.entity_id
_entity_poly.type
_entity_poly.pdbx_seq_one_letter_code
_entity_poly.pdbx_strand_id
1 'polypeptide(L)'
;MTHVADILQGTLDLLILKALSLAPMHGWGITHRIQQMSRDAFQIGQGSLYPALHRCENRGWVTSHWRTTENNRIARYYDLTAAGRRALGEGIARWRFYTGAVDLVIDAR
;
A
#
# COMPACT_ATOMS: atom_id res chain seq x y z
N MET A 1 24.57 -5.98 -1.06
CA MET A 1 23.85 -4.96 -1.86
C MET A 1 22.37 -5.14 -1.59
N THR A 2 21.71 -4.15 -1.00
CA THR A 2 20.27 -4.18 -0.79
C THR A 2 19.61 -3.89 -2.14
N HIS A 3 18.99 -4.89 -2.75
CA HIS A 3 18.21 -4.66 -3.97
C HIS A 3 16.93 -3.91 -3.57
N VAL A 4 16.87 -2.61 -3.87
CA VAL A 4 15.62 -1.86 -3.80
C VAL A 4 14.77 -2.30 -4.99
N ALA A 5 13.60 -2.86 -4.70
CA ALA A 5 12.69 -3.31 -5.74
C ALA A 5 11.84 -2.12 -6.23
N ASP A 6 11.77 -1.93 -7.55
CA ASP A 6 10.83 -1.00 -8.14
C ASP A 6 9.40 -1.49 -7.94
N ILE A 7 8.49 -0.55 -7.70
CA ILE A 7 7.08 -0.89 -7.55
C ILE A 7 6.44 -1.01 -8.93
N LEU A 8 5.96 -2.20 -9.25
CA LEU A 8 5.14 -2.42 -10.43
C LEU A 8 3.89 -1.55 -10.39
N GLN A 9 3.56 -0.94 -11.52
CA GLN A 9 2.41 -0.04 -11.67
C GLN A 9 1.13 -0.70 -11.12
N GLY A 10 0.44 -0.01 -10.21
CA GLY A 10 -0.79 -0.51 -9.57
C GLY A 10 -0.58 -1.36 -8.30
N THR A 11 0.65 -1.80 -8.02
CA THR A 11 0.95 -2.59 -6.81
C THR A 11 1.04 -1.69 -5.57
N LEU A 12 1.46 -0.43 -5.72
CA LEU A 12 1.52 0.52 -4.60
C LEU A 12 0.14 0.71 -3.93
N ASP A 13 -0.92 0.83 -4.71
CA ASP A 13 -2.28 0.97 -4.17
C ASP A 13 -2.61 -0.27 -3.30
N LEU A 14 -2.30 -1.48 -3.78
CA LEU A 14 -2.51 -2.72 -3.02
C LEU A 14 -1.70 -2.76 -1.71
N LEU A 15 -0.44 -2.29 -1.74
CA LEU A 15 0.41 -2.22 -0.54
C LEU A 15 -0.12 -1.20 0.48
N ILE A 16 -0.62 -0.05 0.03
CA ILE A 16 -1.26 0.96 0.88
C ILE A 16 -2.51 0.37 1.54
N LEU A 17 -3.41 -0.23 0.76
CA LEU A 17 -4.63 -0.86 1.32
C LEU A 17 -4.26 -1.95 2.32
N LYS A 18 -3.22 -2.74 2.04
CA LYS A 18 -2.74 -3.77 2.97
C LYS A 18 -2.18 -3.17 4.26
N ALA A 19 -1.40 -2.09 4.21
CA ALA A 19 -0.89 -1.41 5.39
C ALA A 19 -2.05 -0.86 6.26
N LEU A 20 -3.01 -0.17 5.64
CA LEU A 20 -4.18 0.41 6.30
C LEU A 20 -5.19 -0.64 6.81
N SER A 21 -5.13 -1.87 6.30
CA SER A 21 -5.98 -2.97 6.80
C SER A 21 -5.66 -3.36 8.25
N LEU A 22 -4.46 -3.02 8.74
CA LEU A 22 -3.99 -3.35 10.08
C LEU A 22 -4.42 -2.30 11.10
N ALA A 23 -4.31 -1.02 10.74
CA ALA A 23 -4.73 0.11 11.55
C ALA A 23 -4.77 1.39 10.69
N PRO A 24 -5.53 2.42 11.09
CA PRO A 24 -5.42 3.75 10.52
C PRO A 24 -4.01 4.33 10.71
N MET A 25 -3.48 4.99 9.69
CA MET A 25 -2.10 5.52 9.72
C MET A 25 -2.01 6.87 9.00
N HIS A 26 -1.09 7.73 9.44
CA HIS A 26 -0.67 8.90 8.67
C HIS A 26 0.31 8.50 7.56
N GLY A 27 0.52 9.37 6.57
CA GLY A 27 1.32 9.07 5.37
C GLY A 27 2.70 8.45 5.65
N TRP A 28 3.47 9.03 6.58
CA TRP A 28 4.77 8.46 6.99
C TRP A 28 4.64 7.08 7.65
N GLY A 29 3.60 6.86 8.46
CA GLY A 29 3.33 5.54 9.04
C GLY A 29 3.06 4.49 7.98
N ILE A 30 2.37 4.84 6.90
CA ILE A 30 2.10 3.93 5.76
C ILE A 30 3.40 3.51 5.08
N THR A 31 4.27 4.45 4.72
CA THR A 31 5.55 4.14 4.05
C THR A 31 6.46 3.29 4.94
N HIS A 32 6.55 3.64 6.22
CA HIS A 32 7.34 2.90 7.19
C HIS A 32 6.78 1.48 7.39
N ARG A 33 5.46 1.33 7.46
CA ARG A 33 4.82 0.01 7.60
C ARG A 33 5.10 -0.88 6.39
N ILE A 34 5.03 -0.35 5.17
CA ILE A 34 5.33 -1.11 3.95
C ILE A 34 6.82 -1.52 3.93
N GLN A 35 7.72 -0.62 4.30
CA GLN A 35 9.15 -0.92 4.40
C GLN A 35 9.41 -2.07 5.39
N GLN A 36 8.83 -1.99 6.59
CA GLN A 36 8.94 -3.06 7.59
C GLN A 36 8.39 -4.40 7.09
N MET A 37 7.18 -4.39 6.51
CA MET A 37 6.53 -5.61 6.01
C MET A 37 7.28 -6.26 4.84
N SER A 38 8.02 -5.46 4.07
CA SER A 38 8.81 -5.91 2.93
C SER A 38 10.27 -6.21 3.26
N ARG A 39 10.69 -6.11 4.53
CA ARG A 39 12.10 -6.28 4.95
C ARG A 39 13.05 -5.40 4.13
N ASP A 40 12.73 -4.11 4.07
CA ASP A 40 13.48 -3.08 3.35
C ASP A 40 13.50 -3.20 1.81
N ALA A 41 12.78 -4.16 1.22
CA ALA A 41 12.72 -4.31 -0.22
C ALA A 41 11.99 -3.14 -0.91
N PHE A 42 10.99 -2.53 -0.24
CA PHE A 42 10.29 -1.36 -0.75
C PHE A 42 10.55 -0.12 0.11
N GLN A 43 11.17 0.89 -0.51
CA GLN A 43 11.42 2.20 0.09
C GLN A 43 10.59 3.26 -0.65
N ILE A 44 9.42 3.58 -0.11
CA ILE A 44 8.45 4.46 -0.77
C ILE A 44 8.69 5.91 -0.36
N GLY A 45 9.02 6.74 -1.34
CA GLY A 45 9.09 8.19 -1.17
C GLY A 45 7.71 8.85 -1.13
N GLN A 46 7.64 10.05 -0.55
CA GLN A 46 6.41 10.85 -0.48
C GLN A 46 5.85 11.18 -1.87
N GLY A 47 6.72 11.39 -2.86
CA GLY A 47 6.33 11.67 -4.25
C GLY A 47 5.55 10.54 -4.93
N SER A 48 5.73 9.29 -4.48
CA SER A 48 4.95 8.14 -4.97
C SER A 48 3.71 7.88 -4.10
N LEU A 49 3.85 8.08 -2.79
CA LEU A 49 2.79 7.80 -1.83
C LEU A 49 1.55 8.69 -2.05
N TYR A 50 1.70 10.01 -2.10
CA TYR A 50 0.54 10.90 -2.10
C TYR A 50 -0.31 10.79 -3.38
N PRO A 51 0.26 10.69 -4.59
CA PRO A 51 -0.54 10.39 -5.78
C PRO A 51 -1.31 9.08 -5.66
N ALA A 52 -0.72 8.05 -5.03
CA ALA A 52 -1.40 6.78 -4.81
C ALA A 52 -2.53 6.87 -3.77
N LEU A 53 -2.31 7.60 -2.68
CA LEU A 53 -3.36 7.90 -1.70
C LEU A 53 -4.51 8.67 -2.34
N HIS A 54 -4.23 9.69 -3.16
CA HIS A 54 -5.25 10.41 -3.91
C HIS A 54 -6.07 9.49 -4.81
N ARG A 55 -5.45 8.55 -5.53
CA ARG A 55 -6.18 7.54 -6.30
C ARG A 55 -7.06 6.66 -5.41
N CYS A 56 -6.55 6.22 -4.27
CA CYS A 56 -7.30 5.39 -3.32
C CYS A 56 -8.50 6.14 -2.73
N GLU A 57 -8.34 7.43 -2.41
CA GLU A 57 -9.43 8.30 -1.95
C GLU A 57 -10.48 8.52 -3.05
N ASN A 58 -10.05 8.84 -4.29
CA ASN A 58 -10.96 9.02 -5.43
C ASN A 58 -11.76 7.75 -5.76
N ARG A 59 -11.19 6.57 -5.50
CA ARG A 59 -11.88 5.27 -5.65
C ARG A 59 -12.78 4.91 -4.45
N GLY A 60 -12.81 5.74 -3.42
CA GLY A 60 -13.54 5.48 -2.18
C GLY A 60 -12.97 4.33 -1.35
N TRP A 61 -11.74 3.90 -1.61
CA TRP A 61 -11.09 2.80 -0.90
C TRP A 61 -10.54 3.24 0.45
N VAL A 62 -10.19 4.52 0.56
CA VAL A 62 -9.61 5.13 1.76
C VAL A 62 -10.35 6.44 2.04
N THR A 63 -10.56 6.74 3.32
CA THR A 63 -10.98 8.07 3.79
C THR A 63 -9.85 8.69 4.59
N SER A 64 -9.88 10.02 4.76
CA SER A 64 -8.89 10.70 5.59
C SER A 64 -9.49 11.72 6.54
N HIS A 65 -8.79 11.95 7.64
CA HIS A 65 -9.16 12.92 8.65
C HIS A 65 -7.89 13.51 9.29
N TRP A 66 -7.99 14.72 9.81
CA TRP A 66 -6.88 15.35 10.53
C TRP A 66 -6.88 14.90 12.00
N ARG A 67 -5.72 14.53 12.51
CA ARG A 67 -5.53 14.13 13.91
C ARG A 67 -4.20 14.67 14.45
N THR A 68 -4.20 15.02 15.73
CA THR A 68 -2.96 15.33 16.47
C THR A 68 -2.21 14.03 16.76
N THR A 69 -0.94 13.97 16.35
CA THR A 69 -0.02 12.87 16.64
C THR A 69 0.44 12.91 18.10
N GLU A 70 1.07 11.83 18.55
CA GLU A 70 1.67 11.73 19.90
C GLU A 70 2.68 12.86 20.18
N ASN A 71 3.35 13.38 19.14
CA ASN A 71 4.31 14.47 19.24
C ASN A 71 3.66 15.86 19.08
N ASN A 72 2.36 15.96 19.31
CA ASN A 72 1.57 17.19 19.22
C ASN A 72 1.61 17.89 17.85
N ARG A 73 1.77 17.11 16.75
CA ARG A 73 1.73 17.62 15.38
C ARG A 73 0.41 17.25 14.71
N ILE A 74 -0.14 18.12 13.89
CA ILE A 74 -1.32 17.79 13.09
C ILE A 74 -0.89 17.00 11.86
N ALA A 75 -1.44 15.80 11.68
CA ALA A 75 -1.19 14.96 10.52
C ALA A 75 -2.49 14.43 9.93
N ARG A 76 -2.50 14.21 8.61
CA ARG A 76 -3.61 13.56 7.92
C ARG A 76 -3.48 12.04 8.10
N TYR A 77 -4.47 11.45 8.74
CA TYR A 77 -4.63 10.02 8.91
C TYR A 77 -5.55 9.46 7.84
N TYR A 78 -5.33 8.20 7.49
CA TYR A 78 -6.06 7.47 6.47
C TYR A 78 -6.66 6.21 7.07
N ASP A 79 -7.91 5.93 6.73
CA ASP A 79 -8.66 4.75 7.17
C ASP A 79 -9.10 3.92 5.97
N LEU A 80 -9.03 2.60 6.12
CA LEU A 80 -9.54 1.69 5.11
C LEU A 80 -11.07 1.60 5.20
N THR A 81 -11.76 1.90 4.09
CA THR A 81 -13.23 1.81 4.02
C THR A 81 -13.68 0.36 3.79
N ALA A 82 -14.99 0.10 3.88
CA ALA A 82 -15.56 -1.18 3.48
C ALA A 82 -15.29 -1.51 1.99
N ALA A 83 -15.37 -0.49 1.10
CA ALA A 83 -15.02 -0.66 -0.31
C ALA A 83 -13.51 -0.96 -0.48
N GLY A 84 -12.65 -0.31 0.30
CA GLY A 84 -11.21 -0.59 0.32
C GLY A 84 -10.87 -2.00 0.79
N ARG A 85 -11.59 -2.53 1.78
CA ARG A 85 -11.43 -3.94 2.21
C ARG A 85 -11.78 -4.93 1.11
N ARG A 86 -12.85 -4.68 0.35
CA ARG A 86 -13.21 -5.51 -0.82
C ARG A 86 -12.14 -5.42 -1.91
N ALA A 87 -11.73 -4.21 -2.26
CA ALA A 87 -10.68 -3.96 -3.24
C ALA A 87 -9.34 -4.62 -2.86
N LEU A 88 -8.99 -4.63 -1.57
CA LEU A 88 -7.82 -5.34 -1.06
C LEU A 88 -7.93 -6.85 -1.30
N GLY A 89 -9.08 -7.46 -1.01
CA GLY A 89 -9.32 -8.89 -1.25
C GLY A 89 -9.18 -9.26 -2.73
N GLU A 90 -9.87 -8.52 -3.60
CA GLU A 90 -9.79 -8.69 -5.07
C GLU A 90 -8.36 -8.47 -5.59
N GLY A 91 -7.68 -7.45 -5.08
CA GLY A 91 -6.30 -7.14 -5.44
C GLY A 91 -5.33 -8.26 -5.06
N ILE A 92 -5.45 -8.83 -3.86
CA ILE A 92 -4.63 -9.98 -3.42
C ILE A 92 -4.89 -11.20 -4.31
N ALA A 93 -6.16 -11.51 -4.61
CA ALA A 93 -6.50 -12.64 -5.46
C ALA A 93 -5.92 -12.49 -6.87
N ARG A 94 -6.08 -11.32 -7.49
CA ARG A 94 -5.52 -11.00 -8.81
C ARG A 94 -3.99 -11.06 -8.81
N TRP A 95 -3.34 -10.53 -7.77
CA TRP A 95 -1.87 -10.56 -7.66
C TRP A 95 -1.36 -12.00 -7.60
N ARG A 96 -1.92 -12.83 -6.72
CA ARG A 96 -1.51 -14.24 -6.57
C ARG A 96 -1.71 -15.05 -7.84
N PHE A 97 -2.83 -14.82 -8.54
CA PHE A 97 -3.08 -15.44 -9.83
C PHE A 97 -2.02 -15.02 -10.86
N TYR A 98 -1.74 -13.73 -10.97
CA TYR A 98 -0.77 -13.19 -11.91
C TYR A 98 0.64 -13.74 -11.65
N THR A 99 1.13 -13.69 -10.40
CA THR A 99 2.47 -14.20 -10.08
C THR A 99 2.56 -15.70 -10.31
N GLY A 100 1.55 -16.47 -9.93
CA GLY A 100 1.53 -17.91 -10.20
C GLY A 100 1.56 -18.24 -11.70
N ALA A 101 0.87 -17.47 -12.53
CA ALA A 101 0.92 -17.65 -13.98
C ALA A 101 2.30 -17.30 -14.56
N VAL A 102 2.95 -16.25 -14.05
CA VAL A 102 4.32 -15.89 -14.44
C VAL A 102 5.32 -16.98 -14.05
N ASP A 103 5.23 -17.48 -12.81
CA ASP A 103 6.12 -18.54 -12.31
C ASP A 103 6.01 -19.81 -13.18
N LEU A 104 4.79 -20.20 -13.57
CA LEU A 104 4.57 -21.34 -14.49
C LEU A 104 5.27 -21.17 -15.84
N VAL A 105 5.32 -19.95 -16.39
CA VAL A 105 5.99 -19.68 -17.67
C VAL A 105 7.52 -19.67 -17.50
N ILE A 106 8.02 -19.09 -16.40
CA ILE A 106 9.46 -19.03 -16.12
C ILE A 106 10.03 -20.43 -15.89
N ASP A 107 9.29 -21.31 -15.22
CA ASP A 107 9.73 -22.66 -14.85
C ASP A 107 9.46 -23.72 -15.94
N ALA A 108 8.87 -23.33 -17.07
CA ALA A 108 8.60 -24.23 -18.18
C ALA A 108 9.91 -24.79 -18.77
N ARG A 109 9.97 -26.11 -18.96
CA ARG A 109 11.12 -26.84 -19.51
C ARG A 109 10.89 -27.20 -20.97
#